data_AF-A0A1I6YFB8-F1
#
_entry.id   AF-A0A1I6YFB8-F1
#
_cell.length_a   1.000
_cell.length_b   1.000
_cell.length_c   1.000
_cell.angle_alpha   90.00
_cell.angle_beta   90.00
_cell.angle_gamma   90.00
#
_symmetry.space_group_name_H-M   'P 1'
#
loop_
_entity.id
_entity.type
_entity.pdbx_description
1 polymer ?
#
loop_
_entity_poly.entity_id
_entity_poly.type
_entity_poly.pdbx_seq_one_letter_code
_entity_poly.pdbx_strand_id
1 'polypeptide(L)'
;MAKNVRGAGRKKALTDEQLQKARELHGQGTSITDLAVQFGVSRQTMSGYLTVQTEQLDEDRQRVRLFSYWKKLNEMFDVDEIAKCNLRIDYLYKETVTTAIFVNFREKKVYIHNYTDQVLLRAFGMIKKPTWEDFMGFLEERCLPRGRDDLRATLEKMELDHYDPLSICEKTGGRILGDDMHLKFYYYGGEAR
;
A
#
# COMPACT_ATOMS: atom_id res chain seq x y z
N MET A 1 16.20 -36.67 -50.77
CA MET A 1 15.97 -35.21 -50.76
C MET A 1 14.54 -34.95 -51.21
N ALA A 2 13.69 -34.39 -50.33
CA ALA A 2 12.35 -33.91 -50.71
C ALA A 2 12.25 -32.44 -50.28
N LYS A 3 12.36 -31.53 -51.26
CA LYS A 3 12.12 -30.10 -51.05
C LYS A 3 10.61 -29.87 -50.91
N ASN A 4 10.19 -29.38 -49.75
CA ASN A 4 8.82 -28.98 -49.49
C ASN A 4 8.45 -27.76 -50.36
N VAL A 5 7.48 -27.94 -51.25
CA VAL A 5 7.07 -26.98 -52.29
C VAL A 5 6.08 -25.92 -51.80
N ARG A 6 5.72 -25.90 -50.50
CA ARG A 6 4.65 -25.04 -49.97
C ARG A 6 5.07 -23.85 -49.13
N GLY A 7 6.37 -23.56 -48.96
CA GLY A 7 6.83 -22.31 -48.33
C GLY A 7 6.17 -21.97 -46.98
N ALA A 8 5.73 -22.97 -46.21
CA ALA A 8 4.99 -22.76 -44.97
C ALA A 8 5.96 -22.53 -43.80
N GLY A 9 6.68 -21.41 -43.86
CA GLY A 9 7.42 -20.87 -42.73
C GLY A 9 6.45 -20.16 -41.79
N ARG A 10 6.52 -20.45 -40.49
CA ARG A 10 5.84 -19.70 -39.42
C ARG A 10 6.16 -18.20 -39.64
N LYS A 11 5.14 -17.35 -39.85
CA LYS A 11 5.36 -15.90 -40.04
C LYS A 11 6.25 -15.38 -38.90
N LYS A 12 7.32 -14.65 -39.26
CA LYS A 12 8.25 -14.06 -38.29
C LYS A 12 7.47 -13.15 -37.34
N ALA A 13 7.65 -13.35 -36.03
CA ALA A 13 7.24 -12.39 -35.03
C ALA A 13 7.87 -11.02 -35.39
N LEU A 14 7.11 -9.94 -35.15
CA LEU A 14 7.64 -8.59 -35.35
C LEU A 14 8.87 -8.39 -34.46
N THR A 15 9.88 -7.72 -35.00
CA THR A 15 11.05 -7.34 -34.21
C THR A 15 10.68 -6.22 -33.23
N ASP A 16 11.48 -6.05 -32.19
CA ASP A 16 11.25 -5.01 -31.18
C ASP A 16 11.21 -3.60 -31.81
N GLU A 17 12.04 -3.33 -32.82
CA GLU A 17 12.02 -2.07 -33.59
C GLU A 17 10.70 -1.87 -34.37
N GLN A 18 10.17 -2.95 -34.96
CA GLN A 18 8.90 -2.90 -35.68
C GLN A 18 7.73 -2.66 -34.72
N LEU A 19 7.76 -3.28 -33.55
CA LEU A 19 6.78 -3.07 -32.50
C LEU A 19 6.85 -1.63 -31.98
N GLN A 20 8.05 -1.09 -31.71
CA GLN A 20 8.27 0.30 -31.30
C GLN A 20 7.60 1.28 -32.29
N LYS A 21 7.86 1.09 -33.58
CA LYS A 21 7.28 1.93 -34.64
C LYS A 21 5.76 1.79 -34.74
N ALA A 22 5.23 0.57 -34.59
CA ALA A 22 3.78 0.34 -34.57
C ALA A 22 3.09 1.09 -33.41
N ARG A 23 3.77 1.17 -32.25
CA ARG A 23 3.28 1.85 -31.04
C ARG A 23 3.25 3.37 -31.20
N GLU A 24 4.31 3.95 -31.79
CA GLU A 24 4.35 5.39 -32.10
C GLU A 24 3.20 5.79 -33.05
N LEU A 25 2.98 5.00 -34.10
CA LEU A 25 1.90 5.22 -35.05
C LEU A 25 0.51 5.04 -34.42
N HIS A 26 0.35 4.06 -33.52
CA HIS A 26 -0.88 3.89 -32.74
C HIS A 26 -1.13 5.08 -31.81
N GLY A 27 -0.10 5.59 -31.13
CA GLY A 27 -0.17 6.78 -30.27
C GLY A 27 -0.52 8.06 -31.03
N GLN A 28 -0.23 8.10 -32.34
CA GLN A 28 -0.62 9.18 -33.25
C GLN A 28 -2.04 9.02 -33.83
N GLY A 29 -2.78 7.98 -33.44
CA GLY A 29 -4.18 7.74 -33.84
C GLY A 29 -4.36 6.75 -34.99
N THR A 30 -3.31 6.07 -35.44
CA THR A 30 -3.43 5.03 -36.49
C THR A 30 -4.20 3.83 -35.96
N SER A 31 -5.18 3.33 -36.73
CA SER A 31 -6.01 2.21 -36.29
C SER A 31 -5.24 0.88 -36.23
N ILE A 32 -5.63 -0.01 -35.32
CA ILE A 32 -5.05 -1.36 -35.20
C ILE A 32 -5.15 -2.14 -36.52
N THR A 33 -6.19 -1.88 -37.32
CA THR A 33 -6.37 -2.51 -38.64
C THR A 33 -5.28 -2.07 -39.61
N ASP A 34 -5.00 -0.77 -39.68
CA ASP A 34 -4.02 -0.21 -40.60
C ASP A 34 -2.60 -0.62 -40.19
N LEU A 35 -2.33 -0.67 -38.88
CA LEU A 35 -1.07 -1.19 -38.34
C LEU A 35 -0.89 -2.68 -38.67
N ALA A 36 -1.93 -3.49 -38.53
CA ALA A 36 -1.85 -4.91 -38.85
C ALA A 36 -1.51 -5.14 -40.34
N VAL A 37 -2.12 -4.35 -41.23
CA VAL A 37 -1.81 -4.36 -42.67
C VAL A 37 -0.36 -3.91 -42.91
N GLN A 38 0.04 -2.78 -42.32
CA GLN A 38 1.37 -2.18 -42.50
C GLN A 38 2.51 -3.11 -42.04
N PHE A 39 2.31 -3.82 -40.93
CA PHE A 39 3.31 -4.73 -40.36
C PHE A 39 3.11 -6.20 -40.76
N GLY A 40 2.14 -6.50 -41.63
CA GLY A 40 1.94 -7.84 -42.23
C GLY A 40 1.45 -8.94 -41.27
N VAL A 41 0.88 -8.55 -40.13
CA VAL A 41 0.37 -9.45 -39.09
C VAL A 41 -1.17 -9.46 -39.04
N SER A 42 -1.76 -10.38 -38.29
CA SER A 42 -3.21 -10.35 -38.07
C SER A 42 -3.60 -9.21 -37.13
N ARG A 43 -4.83 -8.70 -37.25
CA ARG A 43 -5.38 -7.70 -36.33
C ARG A 43 -5.31 -8.17 -34.87
N GLN A 44 -5.60 -9.45 -34.62
CA GLN A 44 -5.57 -10.05 -33.28
C GLN A 44 -4.14 -10.13 -32.72
N THR A 45 -3.16 -10.44 -33.58
CA THR A 45 -1.74 -10.42 -33.23
C THR A 45 -1.26 -9.01 -32.89
N MET A 46 -1.65 -8.00 -33.69
CA MET A 46 -1.30 -6.59 -33.42
C MET A 46 -1.94 -6.10 -32.12
N SER A 47 -3.22 -6.41 -31.89
CA SER A 47 -3.91 -6.09 -30.63
C SER A 47 -3.22 -6.73 -29.42
N GLY A 48 -2.78 -7.98 -29.52
CA GLY A 48 -2.06 -8.67 -28.46
C GLY A 48 -0.73 -8.00 -28.11
N TYR A 49 0.05 -7.60 -29.11
CA TYR A 49 1.32 -6.90 -28.88
C TYR A 49 1.18 -5.52 -28.22
N LEU A 50 0.10 -4.80 -28.56
CA LEU A 50 -0.20 -3.50 -27.95
C LEU A 50 -0.70 -3.67 -26.50
N THR A 51 -1.55 -4.67 -26.25
CA THR A 51 -2.11 -4.95 -24.91
C THR A 51 -1.04 -5.38 -23.91
N VAL A 52 -0.19 -6.36 -24.27
CA VAL A 52 0.90 -6.85 -23.41
C VAL A 52 1.83 -5.71 -23.01
N GLN A 53 2.06 -4.75 -23.90
CA GLN A 53 2.90 -3.61 -23.56
C GLN A 53 2.19 -2.59 -22.66
N THR A 54 0.89 -2.35 -22.85
CA THR A 54 0.12 -1.48 -21.93
C THR A 54 0.15 -2.06 -20.51
N GLU A 55 -0.05 -3.37 -20.38
CA GLU A 55 0.05 -4.08 -19.09
C GLU A 55 1.46 -3.97 -18.50
N GLN A 56 2.51 -4.19 -19.29
CA GLN A 56 3.91 -4.02 -18.86
C GLN A 56 4.23 -2.57 -18.46
N LEU A 57 3.74 -1.57 -19.19
CA LEU A 57 3.93 -0.16 -18.85
C LEU A 57 3.21 0.23 -17.56
N ASP A 58 2.01 -0.30 -17.34
CA ASP A 58 1.25 -0.09 -16.09
C ASP A 58 1.93 -0.79 -14.91
N GLU A 59 2.42 -2.02 -15.10
CA GLU A 59 3.23 -2.74 -14.11
C GLU A 59 4.54 -2.03 -13.80
N ASP A 60 5.28 -1.55 -14.80
CA ASP A 60 6.52 -0.82 -14.61
C ASP A 60 6.27 0.53 -13.93
N ARG A 61 5.17 1.21 -14.25
CA ARG A 61 4.76 2.45 -13.58
C ARG A 61 4.35 2.20 -12.13
N GLN A 62 3.67 1.08 -11.86
CA GLN A 62 3.39 0.61 -10.50
C GLN A 62 4.68 0.25 -9.76
N ARG A 63 5.61 -0.45 -10.39
CA ARG A 63 6.93 -0.81 -9.83
C ARG A 63 7.79 0.41 -9.56
N VAL A 64 7.80 1.43 -10.43
CA VAL A 64 8.50 2.70 -10.20
C VAL A 64 7.86 3.47 -9.05
N ARG A 65 6.53 3.49 -8.95
CA ARG A 65 5.81 4.07 -7.81
C ARG A 65 6.15 3.36 -6.51
N LEU A 66 6.07 2.02 -6.52
CA LEU A 66 6.44 1.18 -5.39
C LEU A 66 7.91 1.38 -5.05
N PHE A 67 8.82 1.34 -6.00
CA PHE A 67 10.25 1.55 -5.78
C PHE A 67 10.54 2.95 -5.24
N SER A 68 9.87 3.99 -5.73
CA SER A 68 10.04 5.35 -5.21
C SER A 68 9.48 5.50 -3.80
N TYR A 69 8.35 4.84 -3.52
CA TYR A 69 7.74 4.77 -2.20
C TYR A 69 8.61 3.99 -1.21
N TRP A 70 9.06 2.80 -1.61
CA TRP A 70 9.98 1.94 -0.86
C TRP A 70 11.33 2.62 -0.68
N LYS A 71 11.90 3.26 -1.68
CA LYS A 71 13.14 4.03 -1.56
C LYS A 71 12.97 5.17 -0.55
N LYS A 72 11.85 5.90 -0.58
CA LYS A 72 11.55 6.95 0.40
C LYS A 72 11.35 6.38 1.81
N LEU A 73 10.72 5.22 1.94
CA LEU A 73 10.64 4.49 3.22
C LEU A 73 12.02 4.04 3.71
N ASN A 74 12.86 3.52 2.82
CA ASN A 74 14.23 3.07 3.12
C ASN A 74 15.19 4.23 3.43
N GLU A 75 14.91 5.43 2.91
CA GLU A 75 15.64 6.67 3.25
C GLU A 75 15.15 7.27 4.58
N MET A 76 13.87 7.10 4.91
CA MET A 76 13.24 7.65 6.12
C MET A 76 13.36 6.75 7.34
N PHE A 77 13.50 5.45 7.11
CA PHE A 77 13.57 4.42 8.15
C PHE A 77 14.66 3.43 7.79
N ASP A 78 15.35 2.94 8.82
CA ASP A 78 16.11 1.72 8.68
C ASP A 78 15.11 0.58 8.37
N VAL A 79 15.16 0.06 7.14
CA VAL A 79 14.26 -0.99 6.65
C VAL A 79 14.30 -2.21 7.55
N ASP A 80 15.49 -2.50 8.10
CA ASP A 80 15.69 -3.62 9.01
C ASP A 80 14.98 -3.39 10.34
N GLU A 81 14.77 -2.14 10.76
CA GLU A 81 14.01 -1.82 11.96
C GLU A 81 12.49 -1.89 11.74
N ILE A 82 11.99 -1.40 10.60
CA ILE A 82 10.56 -1.56 10.24
C ILE A 82 10.22 -3.04 10.04
N ALA A 83 11.09 -3.82 9.40
CA ALA A 83 10.87 -5.25 9.18
C ALA A 83 10.75 -6.05 10.48
N LYS A 84 11.27 -5.54 11.60
CA LYS A 84 11.12 -6.13 12.94
C LYS A 84 9.83 -5.72 13.64
N CYS A 85 9.07 -4.77 13.12
CA CYS A 85 7.80 -4.36 13.71
C CYS A 85 6.72 -5.43 13.49
N ASN A 86 5.93 -5.66 14.52
CA ASN A 86 4.86 -6.69 14.52
C ASN A 86 3.47 -6.08 14.30
N LEU A 87 3.36 -4.76 14.41
CA LEU A 87 2.11 -4.04 14.25
C LEU A 87 2.35 -2.75 13.44
N ARG A 88 1.45 -2.47 12.51
CA ARG A 88 1.21 -1.16 11.95
C ARG A 88 -0.17 -0.66 12.34
N ILE A 89 -0.25 0.60 12.74
CA ILE A 89 -1.50 1.32 12.96
C ILE A 89 -1.54 2.48 11.97
N ASP A 90 -2.58 2.54 11.15
CA ASP A 90 -2.90 3.74 10.39
C ASP A 90 -3.81 4.62 11.25
N TYR A 91 -3.39 5.86 11.49
CA TYR A 91 -4.23 6.92 12.05
C TYR A 91 -4.88 7.69 10.90
N LEU A 92 -6.20 7.70 10.88
CA LEU A 92 -6.99 8.24 9.78
C LEU A 92 -7.79 9.45 10.24
N TYR A 93 -7.84 10.47 9.37
CA TYR A 93 -8.88 11.49 9.39
C TYR A 93 -9.87 11.18 8.27
N LYS A 94 -11.10 10.79 8.63
CA LYS A 94 -12.04 10.20 7.66
C LYS A 94 -11.35 9.04 6.92
N GLU A 95 -11.39 8.99 5.60
CA GLU A 95 -10.77 7.90 4.83
C GLU A 95 -9.28 8.10 4.50
N THR A 96 -8.67 9.19 4.98
CA THR A 96 -7.28 9.55 4.63
C THR A 96 -6.34 9.21 5.77
N VAL A 97 -5.30 8.40 5.48
CA VAL A 97 -4.22 8.13 6.44
C VAL A 97 -3.39 9.39 6.64
N THR A 98 -3.30 9.85 7.90
CA THR A 98 -2.53 11.05 8.28
C THR A 98 -1.19 10.67 8.91
N THR A 99 -1.15 9.58 9.66
CA THR A 99 0.07 9.01 10.25
C THR A 99 0.05 7.48 10.15
N ALA A 100 1.11 6.88 9.64
CA ALA A 100 1.38 5.45 9.84
C ALA A 100 2.31 5.28 11.05
N ILE A 101 1.94 4.38 11.96
CA ILE A 101 2.67 4.07 13.20
C ILE A 101 3.12 2.62 13.10
N PHE A 102 4.39 2.35 13.32
CA PHE A 102 4.98 1.01 13.32
C PHE A 102 5.50 0.70 14.71
N VAL A 103 5.16 -0.48 15.21
CA VAL A 103 5.37 -0.85 16.61
C VAL A 103 6.11 -2.19 16.67
N ASN A 104 7.22 -2.20 17.40
CA ASN A 104 7.94 -3.40 17.79
C ASN A 104 7.70 -3.64 19.28
N PHE A 105 6.88 -4.62 19.63
CA PHE A 105 6.54 -4.93 21.01
C PHE A 105 7.74 -5.46 21.81
N ARG A 106 8.62 -6.23 21.16
CA ARG A 106 9.75 -6.89 21.82
C ARG A 106 10.79 -5.87 22.28
N GLU A 107 11.15 -4.93 21.41
CA GLU A 107 12.13 -3.88 21.70
C GLU A 107 11.48 -2.62 22.29
N LYS A 108 10.14 -2.56 22.34
CA LYS A 108 9.37 -1.38 22.72
C LYS A 108 9.77 -0.13 21.93
N LYS A 109 9.92 -0.30 20.60
CA LYS A 109 10.25 0.79 19.68
C LYS A 109 9.05 1.18 18.83
N VAL A 110 8.96 2.47 18.53
CA VAL A 110 7.87 3.07 17.76
C VAL A 110 8.44 3.98 16.69
N TYR A 111 7.96 3.79 15.47
CA TYR A 111 8.35 4.59 14.31
C TYR A 111 7.11 5.18 13.67
N ILE A 112 7.22 6.39 13.12
CA ILE A 112 6.08 7.07 12.50
C ILE A 112 6.42 7.68 11.17
N HIS A 113 5.45 7.65 10.26
CA HIS A 113 5.45 8.44 9.04
C HIS A 113 4.21 9.34 9.01
N ASN A 114 4.42 10.66 9.00
CA ASN A 114 3.33 11.62 8.84
C ASN A 114 3.14 11.96 7.36
N TYR A 115 1.94 11.68 6.82
CA TYR A 115 1.56 12.01 5.45
C TYR A 115 1.00 13.43 5.30
N THR A 116 0.78 14.13 6.42
CA THR A 116 0.22 15.49 6.45
C THR A 116 1.14 16.47 7.17
N ASP A 117 1.14 17.72 6.70
CA ASP A 117 1.82 18.84 7.35
C ASP A 117 1.00 19.50 8.47
N GLN A 118 -0.30 19.17 8.55
CA GLN A 118 -1.18 19.71 9.59
C GLN A 118 -0.94 18.99 10.92
N VAL A 119 -0.34 19.71 11.87
CA VAL A 119 0.05 19.18 13.19
C VAL A 119 -1.12 18.54 13.95
N LEU A 120 -2.30 19.15 13.89
CA LEU A 120 -3.51 18.68 14.59
C LEU A 120 -4.02 17.31 14.10
N LEU A 121 -3.64 16.90 12.90
CA LEU A 121 -4.07 15.63 12.30
C LEU A 121 -3.03 14.52 12.46
N ARG A 122 -1.87 14.81 13.06
CA ARG A 122 -0.80 13.83 13.29
C ARG A 122 -1.03 13.12 14.62
N ALA A 123 -0.73 11.82 14.67
CA ALA A 123 -0.90 11.02 15.88
C ALA A 123 -0.12 11.57 17.09
N PHE A 124 1.08 12.10 16.87
CA PHE A 124 1.97 12.61 17.92
C PHE A 124 2.28 14.10 17.78
N GLY A 125 1.43 14.85 17.06
CA GLY A 125 1.60 16.30 16.86
C GLY A 125 2.97 16.68 16.28
N MET A 126 3.80 17.33 17.10
CA MET A 126 5.15 17.78 16.70
C MET A 126 6.25 16.73 16.94
N ILE A 127 5.98 15.68 17.71
CA ILE A 127 6.95 14.63 18.02
C ILE A 127 7.25 13.83 16.75
N LYS A 128 8.53 13.74 16.39
CA LYS A 128 9.00 13.03 15.19
C LYS A 128 9.52 11.62 15.46
N LYS A 129 9.92 11.35 16.69
CA LYS A 129 10.48 10.07 17.15
C LYS A 129 9.84 9.72 18.49
N PRO A 130 8.60 9.21 18.49
CA PRO A 130 7.90 8.89 19.72
C PRO A 130 8.59 7.75 20.46
N THR A 131 8.60 7.84 21.77
CA THR A 131 9.01 6.78 22.68
C THR A 131 7.88 5.76 22.87
N TRP A 132 8.17 4.69 23.59
CA TRP A 132 7.12 3.75 24.01
C TRP A 132 6.06 4.41 24.90
N GLU A 133 6.48 5.33 25.76
CA GLU A 133 5.57 6.06 26.65
C GLU A 133 4.65 6.98 25.87
N ASP A 134 5.18 7.72 24.88
CA ASP A 134 4.37 8.54 23.98
C ASP A 134 3.31 7.70 23.25
N PHE A 135 3.68 6.50 22.82
CA PHE A 135 2.76 5.56 22.17
C PHE A 135 1.65 5.06 23.10
N MET A 136 1.99 4.67 24.33
CA MET A 136 0.98 4.28 25.31
C MET A 136 0.04 5.44 25.66
N GLY A 137 0.59 6.65 25.83
CA GLY A 137 -0.19 7.87 26.05
C GLY A 137 -1.14 8.17 24.89
N PHE A 138 -0.67 8.06 23.64
CA PHE A 138 -1.51 8.21 22.46
C PHE A 138 -2.68 7.23 22.43
N LEU A 139 -2.44 5.95 22.76
CA LEU A 139 -3.52 4.96 22.84
C LEU A 139 -4.50 5.29 23.97
N GLU A 140 -4.01 5.76 25.11
CA GLU A 140 -4.87 6.20 26.21
C GLU A 140 -5.77 7.38 25.83
N GLU A 141 -5.26 8.33 25.07
CA GLU A 141 -6.04 9.45 24.55
C GLU A 141 -7.11 9.00 23.55
N ARG A 142 -6.90 7.89 22.83
CA ARG A 142 -7.85 7.30 21.86
C ARG A 142 -8.81 6.28 22.44
N CYS A 143 -8.69 5.94 23.73
CA CYS A 143 -9.55 4.95 24.39
C CYS A 143 -10.55 5.61 25.37
N LEU A 144 -11.52 4.83 25.87
CA LEU A 144 -12.45 5.32 26.89
C LEU A 144 -11.72 5.68 28.20
N PRO A 145 -12.15 6.70 28.97
CA PRO A 145 -11.46 7.10 30.20
C PRO A 145 -11.43 6.02 31.29
N ARG A 146 -10.31 5.89 32.00
CA ARG A 146 -10.13 4.96 33.14
C ARG A 146 -11.13 5.18 34.29
N GLY A 147 -11.57 6.42 34.51
CA GLY A 147 -12.48 6.80 35.59
C GLY A 147 -13.97 6.65 35.27
N ARG A 148 -14.33 5.98 34.17
CA ARG A 148 -15.72 5.85 33.73
C ARG A 148 -16.53 4.94 34.67
N ASP A 149 -17.71 5.39 35.09
CA ASP A 149 -18.56 4.69 36.07
C ASP A 149 -18.92 3.25 35.68
N ASP A 150 -19.22 3.01 34.39
CA ASP A 150 -19.59 1.69 33.84
C ASP A 150 -18.40 0.96 33.19
N LEU A 151 -17.17 1.23 33.62
CA LEU A 151 -15.96 0.68 32.98
C LEU A 151 -15.98 -0.85 32.90
N ARG A 152 -16.22 -1.53 34.02
CA ARG A 152 -16.20 -3.00 34.08
C ARG A 152 -17.22 -3.62 33.14
N ALA A 153 -18.45 -3.10 33.14
CA ALA A 153 -19.51 -3.56 32.25
C ALA A 153 -19.19 -3.26 30.77
N THR A 154 -18.47 -2.17 30.50
CA THR A 154 -18.03 -1.83 29.14
C THR A 154 -16.93 -2.78 28.64
N LEU A 155 -15.94 -3.08 29.48
CA LEU A 155 -14.88 -4.04 29.16
C LEU A 155 -15.45 -5.45 28.93
N GLU A 156 -16.38 -5.89 29.78
CA GLU A 156 -17.05 -7.19 29.62
C GLU A 156 -17.80 -7.29 28.28
N LYS A 157 -18.49 -6.23 27.86
CA LYS A 157 -19.14 -6.17 26.53
C LYS A 157 -18.16 -6.21 25.37
N MET A 158 -16.91 -5.79 25.56
CA MET A 158 -15.84 -5.86 24.57
C MET A 158 -15.07 -7.19 24.63
N GLU A 159 -15.43 -8.08 25.56
CA GLU A 159 -14.72 -9.33 25.88
C GLU A 159 -13.28 -9.08 26.35
N LEU A 160 -13.09 -8.03 27.14
CA LEU A 160 -11.80 -7.67 27.74
C LEU A 160 -11.86 -7.93 29.25
N ASP A 161 -10.83 -8.61 29.76
CA ASP A 161 -10.69 -9.00 31.16
C ASP A 161 -10.06 -7.87 32.02
N HIS A 162 -9.25 -7.01 31.42
CA HIS A 162 -8.63 -5.87 32.06
C HIS A 162 -8.56 -4.65 31.14
N TYR A 163 -8.26 -3.49 31.73
CA TYR A 163 -8.07 -2.26 30.99
C TYR A 163 -6.71 -2.27 30.29
N ASP A 164 -6.72 -2.49 28.99
CA ASP A 164 -5.56 -2.35 28.12
C ASP A 164 -5.88 -1.38 26.96
N PRO A 165 -5.23 -0.20 26.88
CA PRO A 165 -5.52 0.81 25.85
C PRO A 165 -5.44 0.28 24.41
N LEU A 166 -4.48 -0.61 24.13
CA LEU A 166 -4.32 -1.19 22.80
C LEU A 166 -5.55 -2.04 22.46
N SER A 167 -5.87 -3.03 23.29
CA SER A 167 -7.01 -3.94 23.09
C SER A 167 -8.34 -3.19 22.98
N ILE A 168 -8.52 -2.14 23.79
CA ILE A 168 -9.70 -1.27 23.70
C ILE A 168 -9.72 -0.55 22.34
N CYS A 169 -8.61 0.04 21.93
CA CYS A 169 -8.52 0.75 20.65
C CYS A 169 -8.77 -0.18 19.47
N GLU A 170 -8.34 -1.44 19.53
CA GLU A 170 -8.64 -2.44 18.51
C GLU A 170 -10.13 -2.72 18.40
N LYS A 171 -10.81 -2.93 19.54
CA LYS A 171 -12.25 -3.20 19.58
C LYS A 171 -13.09 -2.00 19.14
N THR A 172 -12.62 -0.78 19.40
CA THR A 172 -13.37 0.47 19.15
C THR A 172 -12.95 1.20 17.87
N GLY A 173 -11.85 0.77 17.24
CA GLY A 173 -11.15 1.53 16.22
C GLY A 173 -10.58 2.86 16.73
N GLY A 174 -10.38 2.98 18.05
CA GLY A 174 -9.93 4.20 18.72
C GLY A 174 -10.72 5.43 18.29
N ARG A 175 -12.06 5.32 18.24
CA ARG A 175 -12.98 6.40 17.85
C ARG A 175 -13.43 7.19 19.07
N ILE A 176 -13.47 8.51 18.95
CA ILE A 176 -13.98 9.40 20.00
C ILE A 176 -15.16 10.20 19.47
N LEU A 177 -16.19 10.37 20.31
CA LEU A 177 -17.32 11.21 19.97
C LEU A 177 -16.87 12.68 19.84
N GLY A 178 -17.13 13.28 18.70
CA GLY A 178 -16.79 14.69 18.43
C GLY A 178 -15.57 14.89 17.54
N ASP A 179 -14.88 13.82 17.13
CA ASP A 179 -13.88 13.87 16.06
C ASP A 179 -14.13 12.82 14.96
N ASP A 180 -13.46 13.04 13.82
CA ASP A 180 -13.49 12.14 12.66
C ASP A 180 -12.24 11.24 12.61
N MET A 181 -11.51 11.13 13.73
CA MET A 181 -10.25 10.38 13.80
C MET A 181 -10.51 8.93 14.16
N HIS A 182 -9.73 8.01 13.60
CA HIS A 182 -9.80 6.59 13.96
C HIS A 182 -8.53 5.81 13.59
N LEU A 183 -8.45 4.58 14.07
CA LEU A 183 -7.31 3.68 13.93
C LEU A 183 -7.69 2.45 13.10
N LYS A 184 -6.77 2.00 12.26
CA LYS A 184 -6.80 0.68 11.59
C LYS A 184 -5.52 -0.08 11.90
N PHE A 185 -5.66 -1.33 12.35
CA PHE A 185 -4.56 -2.16 12.84
C PHE A 185 -4.21 -3.25 11.82
N TYR A 186 -2.91 -3.48 11.63
CA TYR A 186 -2.37 -4.48 10.71
C TYR A 186 -1.20 -5.22 11.40
N TYR A 187 -1.39 -6.49 11.70
CA TYR A 187 -0.37 -7.32 12.33
C TYR A 187 0.49 -8.05 11.30
N TYR A 188 1.80 -8.12 11.55
CA TYR A 188 2.79 -8.78 10.69
C TYR A 188 3.49 -9.91 11.43
N GLY A 189 3.53 -11.09 10.79
CA GLY A 189 4.08 -12.31 11.37
C GLY A 189 3.20 -12.84 12.52
N GLY A 190 2.56 -13.99 12.32
CA GLY A 190 1.77 -14.64 13.38
C GLY A 190 2.63 -14.82 14.65
N GLU A 191 2.14 -14.56 15.85
CA GLU A 191 0.78 -14.69 16.37
C GLU A 191 0.38 -13.40 17.11
N ALA A 192 -0.84 -12.90 16.85
CA ALA A 192 -1.54 -12.10 17.85
C ALA A 192 -1.83 -13.03 19.03
N ARG A 193 -1.39 -12.67 20.23
CA ARG A 193 -1.81 -13.31 21.48
C ARG A 193 -2.29 -12.23 22.43
#